data_AF-A0A9P5A3I3-F1
#
_entry.id   AF-A0A9P5A3I3-F1
#
_cell.length_a   1.000
_cell.length_b   1.000
_cell.length_c   1.000
_cell.angle_alpha   90.00
_cell.angle_beta   90.00
_cell.angle_gamma   90.00
#
_symmetry.space_group_name_H-M   'P 1'
#
loop_
_entity.id
_entity.type
_entity.pdbx_description
1 polymer ?
#
loop_
_entity_poly.entity_id
_entity_poly.type
_entity_poly.pdbx_seq_one_letter_code
_entity_poly.pdbx_strand_id
1 'polypeptide(L)'
;MYSIHPGAVAVPTDLTSTAHLDRWLGDYTQVAEAIKESLKGFKDSSYWNGMVCVALATGIAKGALKGQYFDAQQDLQDVISQADAITADPELYTLHKKFLGGLRNDGGTEIRPAEDSFEFTR
;
A
#
# COMPACT_ATOMS: atom_id res chain seq x y z
N MET A 1 -8.02 -5.31 -17.49
CA MET A 1 -7.61 -4.13 -16.70
C MET A 1 -7.24 -4.66 -15.31
N TYR A 2 -6.10 -4.22 -14.78
CA TYR A 2 -5.56 -4.64 -13.48
C TYR A 2 -5.19 -3.36 -12.71
N SER A 3 -5.30 -3.38 -11.39
CA SER A 3 -4.70 -2.34 -10.54
C SER A 3 -3.40 -2.88 -9.97
N ILE A 4 -2.29 -2.18 -10.15
CA ILE A 4 -0.97 -2.67 -9.73
C ILE A 4 -0.41 -1.73 -8.68
N HIS A 5 -0.05 -2.30 -7.52
CA HIS A 5 0.85 -1.64 -6.59
C HIS A 5 2.28 -2.00 -6.96
N PRO A 6 3.16 -0.99 -7.17
CA PRO A 6 4.51 -1.24 -7.65
C PRO A 6 5.46 -1.83 -6.59
N GLY A 7 4.95 -2.12 -5.38
CA GLY A 7 5.76 -2.59 -4.27
C GLY A 7 6.59 -1.48 -3.62
N ALA A 8 7.51 -1.89 -2.77
CA ALA A 8 8.42 -1.02 -2.03
C ALA A 8 9.61 -0.64 -2.95
N VAL A 9 9.32 0.14 -3.99
CA VAL A 9 10.34 0.53 -4.99
C VAL A 9 11.32 1.52 -4.38
N ALA A 10 12.59 1.14 -4.33
CA ALA A 10 13.68 2.05 -3.99
C ALA A 10 14.05 2.92 -5.21
N VAL A 11 13.13 3.80 -5.63
CA VAL A 11 13.44 4.81 -6.65
C VAL A 11 13.93 6.09 -5.98
N PRO A 12 14.82 6.85 -6.67
CA PRO A 12 15.23 8.17 -6.24
C PRO A 12 14.13 9.19 -6.55
N THR A 13 12.92 8.96 -6.04
CA THR A 13 11.91 10.01 -5.92
C THR A 13 12.03 10.60 -4.52
N ASP A 14 11.70 11.88 -4.36
CA ASP A 14 11.82 12.57 -3.08
C ASP A 14 11.10 11.83 -1.93
N LEU A 15 10.05 11.05 -2.22
CA LEU A 15 9.25 10.33 -1.23
C LEU A 15 9.86 9.00 -0.73
N THR A 16 10.72 8.36 -1.52
CA THR A 16 11.31 7.03 -1.20
C THR A 16 12.84 7.06 -1.16
N SER A 17 13.43 8.25 -1.25
CA SER A 17 14.87 8.49 -1.22
C SER A 17 15.32 8.94 0.16
N THR A 18 16.35 8.30 0.68
CA THR A 18 17.00 8.76 1.93
C THR A 18 17.80 10.05 1.74
N ALA A 19 18.13 10.42 0.50
CA ALA A 19 18.99 11.56 0.18
C ALA A 19 18.38 12.93 0.51
N HIS A 20 17.05 12.99 0.70
CA HIS A 20 16.33 14.24 0.98
C HIS A 20 15.70 14.27 2.37
N LEU A 21 15.80 13.19 3.15
CA LEU A 21 15.22 13.12 4.49
C LEU A 21 15.83 14.14 5.45
N ASP A 22 17.14 14.33 5.39
CA ASP A 22 17.83 15.30 6.25
C ASP A 22 17.39 16.75 5.95
N ARG A 23 16.95 17.04 4.72
CA ARG A 23 16.40 18.35 4.34
C ARG A 23 15.01 18.60 4.94
N TRP A 24 14.19 17.57 5.10
CA TRP A 24 12.80 17.70 5.55
C TRP A 24 12.63 17.45 7.06
N LEU A 25 13.50 16.63 7.62
CA LEU A 25 13.41 16.13 8.99
C LEU A 25 14.66 16.44 9.80
N GLY A 26 15.46 17.43 9.39
CA GLY A 26 16.70 17.80 10.06
C GLY A 26 16.52 18.12 11.55
N ASP A 27 15.38 18.71 11.92
CA ASP A 27 15.03 19.00 13.31
C ASP A 27 14.51 17.76 14.08
N TYR A 28 14.22 16.67 13.37
CA TYR A 28 13.63 15.42 13.87
C TYR A 28 14.52 14.22 13.54
N THR A 29 15.79 14.29 13.96
CA THR A 29 16.82 13.27 13.64
C THR A 29 16.40 11.83 13.97
N GLN A 30 15.69 11.61 15.08
CA GLN A 30 15.19 10.27 15.43
C GLN A 30 14.15 9.74 14.43
N VAL A 31 13.28 10.62 13.93
CA VAL A 31 12.28 10.28 12.91
C VAL A 31 12.95 10.03 11.57
N ALA A 32 13.93 10.86 11.21
CA ALA A 32 14.72 10.69 9.98
C ALA A 32 15.43 9.33 9.96
N GLU A 33 16.08 8.92 11.05
CA GLU A 33 16.74 7.61 11.14
C GLU A 33 15.76 6.43 11.09
N ALA A 34 14.59 6.53 11.74
CA ALA A 34 13.56 5.50 11.67
C ALA A 34 13.02 5.31 10.23
N ILE A 35 12.87 6.40 9.48
CA ILE A 35 12.45 6.34 8.07
C ILE A 35 13.57 5.78 7.20
N LYS A 36 14.82 6.20 7.40
CA LYS A 36 15.99 5.63 6.69
C LYS A 36 16.07 4.12 6.89
N GLU A 37 15.89 3.64 8.12
CA GLU A 37 15.88 2.22 8.43
C GLU A 37 14.72 1.50 7.72
N SER A 38 13.52 2.07 7.76
CA SER A 38 12.34 1.50 7.09
C SER A 38 12.53 1.40 5.57
N LEU A 39 13.14 2.41 4.95
CA LEU A 39 13.45 2.44 3.52
C LEU A 39 14.54 1.43 3.12
N LYS A 40 15.36 0.90 4.04
CA LYS A 40 16.28 -0.21 3.71
C LYS A 40 15.54 -1.47 3.29
N GLY A 41 14.28 -1.64 3.72
CA GLY A 41 13.42 -2.75 3.32
C GLY A 41 12.89 -2.65 1.88
N PHE A 42 13.06 -1.50 1.22
CA PHE A 42 12.60 -1.28 -0.13
C PHE A 42 13.59 -1.93 -1.10
N LYS A 43 13.23 -3.09 -1.65
CA LYS A 43 14.10 -3.90 -2.51
C LYS A 43 13.62 -3.96 -3.95
N ASP A 44 12.42 -3.44 -4.24
CA ASP A 44 11.85 -3.52 -5.57
C ASP A 44 12.46 -2.49 -6.50
N SER A 45 12.36 -2.76 -7.80
CA SER A 45 12.89 -1.89 -8.86
C SER A 45 11.82 -1.50 -9.86
N SER A 46 12.01 -0.36 -10.52
CA SER A 46 11.14 0.04 -11.65
C SER A 46 11.19 -0.98 -12.79
N TYR A 47 12.34 -1.64 -12.98
CA TYR A 47 12.49 -2.69 -13.98
C TYR A 47 11.60 -3.90 -13.69
N TRP A 48 11.61 -4.40 -12.44
CA TRP A 48 10.76 -5.51 -12.02
C TRP A 48 9.27 -5.20 -12.24
N ASN A 49 8.84 -3.99 -11.86
CA ASN A 49 7.46 -3.54 -12.10
C ASN A 49 7.09 -3.49 -13.58
N GLY A 50 8.00 -3.02 -14.44
CA GLY A 50 7.83 -3.07 -15.89
C GLY A 50 7.61 -4.50 -16.39
N MET A 51 8.40 -5.45 -15.89
CA MET A 51 8.27 -6.87 -16.24
C MET A 51 6.92 -7.46 -15.80
N VAL A 52 6.44 -7.12 -14.59
CA VAL A 52 5.11 -7.52 -14.11
C VAL A 52 4.01 -6.96 -15.02
N CYS A 53 4.08 -5.68 -15.39
CA CYS A 53 3.13 -5.06 -16.32
C CYS A 53 3.12 -5.79 -17.69
N VAL A 54 4.28 -6.10 -18.25
CA VAL A 54 4.41 -6.85 -19.50
C VAL A 54 3.80 -8.24 -19.36
N ALA A 55 4.13 -8.98 -18.29
CA ALA A 55 3.58 -10.31 -18.03
C ALA A 55 2.06 -10.28 -17.96
N LEU A 56 1.47 -9.36 -17.19
CA LEU A 56 0.01 -9.21 -17.07
C LEU A 56 -0.65 -8.84 -18.42
N ALA A 57 0.02 -8.04 -19.25
CA ALA A 57 -0.45 -7.64 -20.57
C ALA A 57 -0.54 -8.82 -21.57
N THR A 58 0.26 -9.88 -21.39
CA THR A 58 0.12 -11.12 -22.18
C THR A 58 -1.19 -11.86 -21.92
N GLY A 59 -1.89 -11.53 -20.85
CA GLY A 59 -3.12 -12.19 -20.42
C GLY A 59 -2.89 -13.44 -19.56
N ILE A 60 -1.65 -13.74 -19.16
CA ILE A 60 -1.30 -14.91 -18.34
C ILE A 60 -2.13 -15.02 -17.05
N ALA A 61 -2.49 -13.89 -16.43
CA ALA A 61 -3.27 -13.83 -15.20
C ALA A 61 -4.77 -13.55 -15.39
N LYS A 62 -5.28 -13.58 -16.63
CA LYS A 62 -6.67 -13.15 -16.93
C LYS A 62 -7.73 -14.00 -16.20
N GLY A 63 -7.45 -15.27 -15.95
CA GLY A 63 -8.35 -16.17 -15.23
C GLY A 63 -8.36 -15.96 -13.72
N ALA A 64 -7.33 -15.34 -13.15
CA ALA A 64 -7.16 -15.18 -11.71
C ALA A 64 -7.38 -13.73 -11.23
N LEU A 65 -6.84 -12.74 -11.95
CA LEU A 65 -6.69 -11.37 -11.45
C LEU A 65 -7.41 -10.32 -12.30
N LYS A 66 -8.20 -10.70 -13.32
CA LYS A 66 -8.85 -9.71 -14.19
C LYS A 66 -9.79 -8.80 -13.37
N GLY A 67 -9.50 -7.50 -13.38
CA GLY A 67 -10.26 -6.49 -12.63
C GLY A 67 -9.83 -6.35 -11.17
N GLN A 68 -8.79 -7.08 -10.75
CA GLN A 68 -8.33 -7.13 -9.37
C GLN A 68 -7.08 -6.28 -9.14
N TYR A 69 -6.79 -6.04 -7.86
CA TYR A 69 -5.52 -5.49 -7.38
C TYR A 69 -4.43 -6.57 -7.40
N PHE A 70 -3.18 -6.19 -7.67
CA PHE A 70 -2.01 -7.06 -7.52
C PHE A 70 -0.82 -6.27 -6.97
N ASP A 71 -0.10 -6.86 -6.01
CA ASP A 71 1.12 -6.28 -5.47
C ASP A 71 2.33 -6.95 -6.11
N ALA A 72 3.18 -6.15 -6.78
CA ALA A 72 4.34 -6.65 -7.51
C ALA A 72 5.40 -7.32 -6.61
N GLN A 73 5.30 -7.18 -5.29
CA GLN A 73 6.15 -7.91 -4.34
C GLN A 73 5.80 -9.39 -4.22
N GLN A 74 4.60 -9.79 -4.64
CA GLN A 74 4.17 -11.18 -4.62
C GLN A 74 4.69 -11.92 -5.85
N ASP A 75 4.99 -13.22 -5.68
CA ASP A 75 5.30 -14.07 -6.82
C ASP A 75 4.02 -14.25 -7.67
N LEU A 76 4.05 -13.70 -8.88
CA LEU A 76 2.91 -13.72 -9.79
C LEU A 76 2.52 -15.16 -10.17
N GLN A 77 3.48 -16.06 -10.32
CA GLN A 77 3.23 -17.44 -10.69
C GLN A 77 2.55 -18.19 -9.55
N ASP A 78 3.00 -17.99 -8.32
CA ASP A 78 2.38 -18.57 -7.14
C ASP A 78 0.94 -18.07 -6.95
N VAL A 79 0.69 -16.78 -7.19
CA VAL A 79 -0.66 -16.21 -7.13
C VAL A 79 -1.56 -16.80 -8.23
N ILE A 80 -1.06 -16.91 -9.46
CA ILE A 80 -1.81 -17.53 -10.56
C ILE A 80 -2.11 -19.00 -10.26
N SER A 81 -1.20 -19.73 -9.61
CA SER A 81 -1.42 -21.14 -9.24
C SER A 81 -2.59 -21.34 -8.27
N GLN A 82 -3.02 -20.26 -7.59
CA GLN A 82 -4.10 -20.25 -6.61
C GLN A 82 -5.41 -19.65 -7.17
N ALA A 83 -5.57 -19.58 -8.49
CA ALA A 83 -6.73 -18.99 -9.16
C ALA A 83 -8.09 -19.50 -8.64
N ASP A 84 -8.19 -20.80 -8.31
CA ASP A 84 -9.42 -21.40 -7.80
C ASP A 84 -9.80 -20.83 -6.43
N ALA A 85 -8.82 -20.64 -5.54
CA ALA A 85 -9.03 -20.04 -4.22
C ALA A 85 -9.45 -18.57 -4.33
N ILE A 86 -8.81 -17.82 -5.25
CA ILE A 86 -9.15 -16.41 -5.53
C ILE A 86 -10.57 -16.29 -6.10
N THR A 87 -10.99 -17.23 -6.94
CA THR A 87 -12.34 -17.22 -7.52
C THR A 87 -13.40 -17.59 -6.47
N ALA A 88 -13.08 -18.48 -5.53
CA ALA A 88 -13.97 -18.90 -4.47
C ALA A 88 -14.21 -17.82 -3.41
N ASP A 89 -13.24 -16.94 -3.17
CA ASP A 89 -13.33 -15.85 -2.20
C ASP A 89 -13.23 -14.47 -2.90
N PRO A 90 -14.37 -13.80 -3.17
CA PRO A 90 -14.39 -12.52 -3.87
C PRO A 90 -13.80 -11.35 -3.05
N GLU A 91 -13.50 -11.52 -1.76
CA GLU A 91 -12.83 -10.49 -0.97
C GLU A 91 -11.32 -10.45 -1.20
N LEU A 92 -10.72 -11.56 -1.67
CA LEU A 92 -9.31 -11.62 -2.02
C LEU A 92 -9.01 -10.75 -3.24
N TYR A 93 -7.97 -9.92 -3.14
CA TYR A 93 -7.51 -9.00 -4.19
C TYR A 93 -8.53 -7.91 -4.62
N THR A 94 -9.65 -7.78 -3.89
CA THR A 94 -10.57 -6.65 -3.99
C THR A 94 -10.18 -5.57 -2.98
N LEU A 95 -10.14 -4.30 -3.41
CA LEU A 95 -9.93 -3.17 -2.50
C LEU A 95 -11.17 -3.00 -1.59
N HIS A 96 -11.07 -3.39 -0.32
CA HIS A 96 -12.15 -3.24 0.65
C HIS A 96 -11.72 -2.42 1.88
N LYS A 97 -12.63 -1.62 2.44
CA LYS A 97 -12.44 -0.93 3.73
C LYS A 97 -13.42 -1.52 4.74
N LYS A 98 -12.99 -2.51 5.51
CA LYS A 98 -13.72 -2.98 6.70
C LYS A 98 -13.18 -2.23 7.91
N PHE A 99 -14.03 -1.45 8.56
CA PHE A 99 -13.68 -0.74 9.79
C PHE A 99 -14.03 -1.60 11.01
N LEU A 100 -13.26 -1.46 12.08
CA LEU A 100 -13.48 -2.15 13.37
C LEU A 100 -14.94 -2.04 13.82
N GLY A 101 -15.52 -3.15 14.28
CA GLY A 101 -16.88 -3.19 14.82
C GLY A 101 -18.00 -2.94 13.79
N GLY A 102 -17.73 -3.01 12.48
CA GLY A 102 -18.73 -2.74 11.45
C GLY A 102 -19.02 -1.25 11.22
N LEU A 103 -18.09 -0.38 11.66
CA LEU A 103 -18.20 1.07 11.43
C LEU A 103 -18.32 1.39 9.93
N ARG A 104 -19.13 2.41 9.63
CA ARG A 104 -19.38 2.85 8.26
C ARG A 104 -18.12 3.51 7.69
N ASN A 105 -17.90 3.34 6.40
CA ASN A 105 -16.83 4.01 5.66
C ASN A 105 -17.22 5.45 5.33
N ASP A 106 -17.46 6.26 6.36
CA ASP A 106 -17.81 7.70 6.27
C ASP A 106 -16.66 8.61 6.70
N GLY A 107 -15.46 8.06 6.88
CA GLY A 107 -14.27 8.81 7.29
C GLY A 107 -14.22 9.13 8.78
N GLY A 108 -15.07 8.50 9.62
CA GLY A 108 -15.07 8.73 11.06
C GLY A 108 -15.59 10.12 11.44
N THR A 109 -16.27 10.81 10.51
CA THR A 109 -16.81 12.15 10.72
C THR A 109 -18.25 12.05 11.21
N GLU A 110 -18.43 11.63 12.45
CA GLU A 110 -19.74 11.75 13.09
C GLU A 110 -20.03 13.23 13.36
N ILE A 111 -21.23 13.71 12.98
CA ILE A 111 -21.71 15.04 13.38
C ILE A 111 -22.02 14.97 14.88
N ARG A 112 -21.03 15.29 15.71
CA ARG A 112 -21.17 15.37 17.17
C ARG A 112 -21.23 16.85 17.60
N PRO A 113 -21.95 17.16 18.70
CA PRO A 113 -21.83 18.46 19.36
C PRO A 113 -20.38 18.74 19.74
N ALA A 114 -19.98 20.02 19.76
CA ALA A 114 -18.67 20.42 20.26
C ALA A 114 -18.48 19.97 21.72
N GLU A 115 -17.26 19.57 22.08
CA GLU A 115 -16.93 19.22 23.47
C GLU A 115 -17.01 20.46 24.37
N ASP A 116 -17.40 20.26 25.63
CA ASP A 116 -17.39 21.31 26.64
C ASP A 116 -15.96 21.77 26.94
N SER A 117 -15.79 23.06 27.18
CA SER A 117 -14.49 23.66 27.51
C SER A 117 -13.88 23.01 28.75
N PHE A 118 -12.63 22.54 28.67
CA PHE A 118 -11.91 21.98 29.81
C PHE A 118 -11.06 23.05 30.50
N GLU A 119 -11.33 23.34 31.77
CA GLU A 119 -10.49 24.23 32.58
C GLU A 119 -9.46 23.43 33.40
N PHE A 120 -8.18 23.70 33.16
CA PHE A 120 -7.10 23.13 33.97
C PHE A 120 -7.01 23.87 35.30
N THR A 121 -7.51 23.29 36.38
CA THR A 121 -7.24 23.77 37.75
C THR A 121 -5.80 23.41 38.15
N ARG A 122 -5.04 24.42 38.57
CA ARG A 122 -3.74 24.28 39.24
C ARG A 122 -3.89 23.90 40.70
#